data_AF-A0A2E3QD81-F1
#
_entry.id   AF-A0A2E3QD81-F1
#
_cell.length_a   1.000
_cell.length_b   1.000
_cell.length_c   1.000
_cell.angle_alpha   90.00
_cell.angle_beta   90.00
_cell.angle_gamma   90.00
#
_symmetry.space_group_name_H-M   'P 1'
#
loop_
_entity.id
_entity.type
_entity.pdbx_description
1 polymer ?
#
loop_
_entity_poly.entity_id
_entity_poly.type
_entity_poly.pdbx_seq_one_letter_code
_entity_poly.pdbx_strand_id
1 'polypeptide(L)' 'MVAITKEVGAFTATHRHHNATSLLELPRTWVKRYDLRQKLADMDAHMLRDIGWTVYDAKREAAKPFWKA' A
#
# COMPACT_ATOMS: atom_id res chain seq x y z
N MET A 1 -30.61 -1.95 23.05
CA MET A 1 -30.45 -0.99 21.94
C MET A 1 -29.08 -0.34 22.12
N VAL A 2 -28.15 -0.70 21.22
CA VAL A 2 -26.82 -0.12 20.97
C VAL A 2 -25.76 -0.21 22.09
N ALA A 3 -24.90 -1.23 21.99
CA ALA A 3 -23.57 -1.29 22.58
C ALA A 3 -22.53 -1.40 21.44
N ILE A 4 -22.32 -0.31 20.68
CA ILE A 4 -21.42 -0.33 19.49
C ILE A 4 -20.34 0.77 19.53
N THR A 5 -20.28 1.64 20.53
CA THR A 5 -19.38 2.82 20.46
C THR A 5 -18.00 2.67 21.10
N LYS A 6 -17.62 1.52 21.66
CA LYS A 6 -16.30 1.38 22.34
C LYS A 6 -15.13 0.93 21.46
N GLU A 7 -15.36 0.42 20.24
CA GLU A 7 -14.30 -0.25 19.46
C GLU A 7 -13.61 0.65 18.40
N VAL A 8 -14.06 1.88 18.19
CA VAL A 8 -13.55 2.74 17.10
C VAL A 8 -12.12 3.26 17.37
N GLY A 9 -11.64 3.16 18.62
CA GLY A 9 -10.28 3.58 19.01
C GLY A 9 -9.17 2.62 18.57
N ALA A 10 -9.48 1.39 18.16
CA ALA A 10 -8.47 0.38 17.82
C ALA A 10 -7.88 0.54 16.41
N PHE A 11 -8.51 1.33 15.53
CA PHE A 11 -8.09 1.43 14.12
C PHE A 11 -6.94 2.43 13.86
N THR A 12 -6.52 3.21 14.87
CA THR A 12 -5.42 4.19 14.71
C THR A 12 -4.09 3.70 15.24
N ALA A 13 -3.93 2.40 15.49
CA ALA A 13 -2.65 1.77 15.80
C ALA A 13 -1.67 1.97 14.64
N THR A 14 -1.09 3.16 14.60
CA THR A 14 0.00 3.54 13.72
C THR A 14 1.18 2.76 14.26
N HIS A 15 1.35 1.55 13.73
CA HIS A 15 2.49 0.70 14.04
C HIS A 15 3.73 1.40 13.48
N ARG A 16 4.25 2.38 14.22
CA ARG A 16 5.49 3.10 13.92
C ARG A 16 6.62 2.12 14.14
N HIS A 17 6.90 1.32 13.13
CA HIS A 17 8.00 0.38 13.10
C HIS A 17 9.30 1.20 13.08
N HIS A 18 9.92 1.34 14.25
CA HIS A 18 11.25 1.94 14.39
C HIS A 18 12.29 0.91 13.92
N ASN A 19 12.49 0.86 12.60
CA ASN A 19 13.48 -0.02 11.99
C ASN A 19 14.84 0.64 12.01
N ALA A 20 15.71 0.17 12.91
CA ALA A 20 17.15 0.21 12.68
C ALA A 20 17.41 -0.50 11.36
N THR A 21 17.55 0.29 10.30
CA THR A 21 17.55 -0.21 8.92
C THR A 21 18.92 -0.82 8.68
N SER A 22 19.02 -2.15 8.75
CA SER A 22 20.15 -2.84 8.12
C SER A 22 20.24 -2.36 6.68
N LEU A 23 21.44 -2.04 6.18
CA LEU A 23 21.64 -1.50 4.83
C LEU A 23 21.03 -2.40 3.73
N LEU A 24 20.78 -3.68 4.04
CA LEU A 24 20.12 -4.65 3.19
C LEU A 24 18.58 -4.56 3.17
N GLU A 25 17.95 -3.91 4.16
CA GLU A 25 16.50 -3.76 4.24
C GLU A 25 15.95 -2.71 3.25
N LEU A 26 16.77 -1.73 2.88
CA LEU A 26 16.39 -0.66 1.95
C LEU A 26 16.16 -1.20 0.53
N PRO A 27 17.12 -1.91 -0.12
CA PRO A 27 16.87 -2.56 -1.40
C PRO A 27 15.71 -3.56 -1.36
N ARG A 28 15.61 -4.35 -0.28
CA ARG A 28 14.53 -5.33 -0.09
C ARG A 28 13.15 -4.68 -0.06
N THR A 29 13.04 -3.51 0.57
CA THR A 29 11.81 -2.71 0.59
C THR A 29 11.48 -2.16 -0.79
N TRP A 30 12.48 -1.70 -1.56
CA TRP A 30 12.26 -1.22 -2.93
C TRP A 30 11.77 -2.32 -3.86
N VAL A 31 12.36 -3.52 -3.79
CA VAL A 31 11.92 -4.68 -4.58
C VAL A 31 10.47 -5.03 -4.26
N LYS A 32 10.13 -5.15 -2.96
CA LYS A 32 8.74 -5.42 -2.55
C LYS A 32 7.75 -4.37 -3.07
N ARG A 33 8.13 -3.08 -3.02
CA ARG A 33 7.30 -1.98 -3.54
C ARG A 33 7.15 -2.03 -5.05
N TYR A 34 8.21 -2.38 -5.77
CA TYR A 34 8.18 -2.57 -7.22
C TYR A 34 7.22 -3.71 -7.59
N ASP A 35 7.34 -4.86 -6.95
CA ASP A 35 6.46 -6.01 -7.21
C ASP A 35 4.98 -5.70 -6.92
N LEU A 36 4.69 -4.99 -5.82
CA LEU A 36 3.34 -4.55 -5.49
C LEU A 36 2.76 -3.60 -6.57
N ARG A 37 3.59 -2.69 -7.06
CA ARG A 37 3.21 -1.73 -8.11
C ARG A 37 2.96 -2.40 -9.46
N GLN A 38 3.76 -3.39 -9.84
CA GLN A 38 3.53 -4.18 -11.04
C GLN A 38 2.23 -4.98 -10.93
N LYS A 39 1.99 -5.64 -9.79
CA LYS A 39 0.72 -6.34 -9.54
C LYS A 39 -0.49 -5.42 -9.60
N LEU A 40 -0.34 -4.17 -9.16
CA LEU A 40 -1.41 -3.17 -9.25
C LEU A 40 -1.66 -2.73 -10.71
N ALA A 41 -0.61 -2.66 -11.54
CA ALA A 41 -0.74 -2.35 -12.96
C ALA A 41 -1.42 -3.47 -13.76
N ASP A 42 -1.13 -4.73 -13.39
CA ASP A 42 -1.66 -5.93 -14.02
C ASP A 42 -3.06 -6.32 -13.48
N MET A 43 -3.51 -5.64 -12.42
CA MET A 43 -4.81 -5.90 -11.80
C MET A 43 -5.95 -5.56 -12.77
N ASP A 44 -6.98 -6.41 -12.77
CA ASP A 44 -8.13 -6.24 -13.65
C ASP A 44 -8.91 -4.95 -13.30
N ALA A 45 -9.43 -4.28 -14.33
CA ALA A 45 -10.18 -3.04 -14.24
C ALA A 45 -11.43 -3.13 -13.35
N HIS A 46 -12.02 -4.32 -13.16
CA HIS A 46 -13.12 -4.47 -12.20
C HIS A 46 -12.62 -4.40 -10.74
N MET A 47 -11.52 -5.07 -10.41
CA MET A 47 -10.91 -5.02 -9.07
C MET A 47 -10.41 -3.60 -8.75
N LEU A 48 -9.83 -2.92 -9.74
CA LEU A 48 -9.44 -1.51 -9.59
C LEU A 48 -10.67 -0.63 -9.29
N ARG A 49 -11.79 -0.85 -9.99
CA ARG A 49 -13.03 -0.11 -9.72
C ARG A 49 -13.60 -0.38 -8.33
N ASP A 50 -13.49 -1.60 -7.81
CA ASP A 50 -13.95 -1.95 -6.47
C ASP A 50 -13.19 -1.19 -5.37
N ILE A 51 -11.89 -0.93 -5.58
CA ILE A 51 -11.08 -0.09 -4.68
C ILE A 51 -11.14 1.42 -5.01
N GLY A 52 -11.97 1.81 -5.98
CA GLY A 52 -12.14 3.20 -6.41
C GLY A 52 -10.99 3.76 -7.24
N TRP A 53 -10.17 2.90 -7.84
CA TRP A 53 -9.05 3.27 -8.70
C TRP A 53 -9.41 3.13 -10.18
N THR A 54 -8.83 4.01 -11.00
CA THR A 54 -8.88 3.85 -12.46
C THR A 54 -7.65 3.07 -12.96
N VAL A 55 -7.77 2.42 -14.11
CA VAL A 55 -6.62 1.77 -14.78
C VAL A 55 -5.50 2.77 -15.05
N TYR A 56 -5.84 4.02 -15.33
CA TYR A 56 -4.87 5.09 -15.53
C TYR A 56 -4.11 5.41 -14.25
N ASP A 57 -4.81 5.54 -13.12
CA ASP A 57 -4.17 5.81 -11.82
C ASP A 57 -3.31 4.64 -11.36
N ALA A 58 -3.74 3.40 -11.59
CA ALA A 58 -2.95 2.21 -11.32
C ALA A 58 -1.64 2.18 -12.13
N LYS A 59 -1.70 2.44 -13.44
CA LYS A 59 -0.51 2.52 -14.30
C LYS A 59 0.41 3.69 -13.90
N ARG A 60 -0.17 4.83 -13.54
CA ARG A 60 0.58 6.00 -13.09
C ARG A 60 1.28 5.76 -11.75
N GLU A 61 0.64 5.04 -10.82
CA GLU A 61 1.26 4.59 -9.59
C GLU A 61 2.38 3.59 -9.86
N ALA A 62 2.15 2.67 -10.80
CA ALA A 62 3.14 1.66 -11.17
C ALA A 62 4.39 2.23 -11.87
N ALA A 63 4.22 3.32 -12.61
CA ALA A 63 5.31 4.04 -13.25
C ALA A 63 6.16 4.88 -12.28
N LYS A 64 5.80 4.95 -10.98
CA LYS A 64 6.61 5.70 -10.02
C LYS A 64 7.99 5.05 -9.85
N PRO A 65 9.08 5.85 -9.85
CA PRO A 65 10.41 5.34 -9.59
C PRO A 65 10.51 4.65 -8.23
N PHE A 66 11.34 3.60 -8.14
CA PHE A 66 11.48 2.79 -6.93
C PHE A 66 11.92 3.60 -5.69
N TRP A 67 12.66 4.70 -5.90
CA TRP A 67 13.15 5.59 -4.86
C TRP A 67 12.08 6.55 -4.31
N LYS A 68 10.93 6.67 -4.98
CA LYS A 68 9.84 7.56 -4.55
C LYS A 68 8.77 6.74 -3.83
N ALA A 69 8.63 7.00 -2.52
CA ALA A 69 7.50 6.51 -1.72
C ALA A 69 6.25 7.31 -2.07
#